data_AF-A0A929QTU0-F1
#
_entry.id   AF-A0A929QTU0-F1
#
_cell.length_a   1.000
_cell.length_b   1.000
_cell.length_c   1.000
_cell.angle_alpha   90.00
_cell.angle_beta   90.00
_cell.angle_gamma   90.00
#
_symmetry.space_group_name_H-M   'P 1'
#
loop_
_entity.id
_entity.type
_entity.pdbx_description
1 polymer ?
#
loop_
_entity_poly.entity_id
_entity_poly.type
_entity_poly.pdbx_seq_one_letter_code
_entity_poly.pdbx_strand_id
1 'polypeptide(L)' 'MNGWIPLGLLIIVLLVLISLFFRFVPVGLWITAYFSGVKVGIGNLIGMRLRRVVPKMIINPMIKA' A
#
# COMPACT_ATOMS: atom_id res chain seq x y z
N MET A 1 -34.25 -20.06 2.57
CA MET A 1 -33.84 -18.63 2.57
C MET A 1 -32.40 -18.59 3.10
N ASN A 2 -31.41 -18.69 2.22
CA ASN A 2 -30.02 -18.92 2.64
C ASN A 2 -29.21 -17.64 2.48
N GLY A 3 -29.32 -16.73 3.47
CA GLY A 3 -28.60 -15.45 3.50
C GLY A 3 -27.07 -15.55 3.67
N TRP A 4 -26.56 -16.76 3.86
CA TRP A 4 -25.13 -17.05 4.02
C TRP A 4 -24.32 -16.88 2.73
N ILE A 5 -24.93 -17.19 1.58
CA ILE A 5 -24.29 -17.09 0.25
C ILE A 5 -23.94 -15.62 -0.10
N PRO A 6 -24.87 -14.65 -0.02
CA PRO A 6 -24.53 -13.26 -0.31
C PRO A 6 -23.54 -12.66 0.71
N LEU A 7 -23.58 -13.09 1.98
CA LEU A 7 -22.64 -12.63 3.00
C LEU A 7 -21.20 -13.11 2.72
N GLY A 8 -21.03 -14.38 2.34
CA GLY A 8 -19.74 -14.93 1.96
C GLY A 8 -19.14 -14.22 0.73
N LEU A 9 -19.98 -13.92 -0.26
CA LEU A 9 -19.56 -13.22 -1.48
C LEU A 9 -19.12 -11.77 -1.19
N LEU A 10 -19.83 -11.07 -0.29
CA LEU A 10 -19.46 -9.72 0.16
C LEU A 10 -18.06 -9.71 0.83
N ILE A 11 -17.79 -10.67 1.70
CA ILE A 11 -16.50 -10.78 2.42
C ILE A 11 -15.36 -11.02 1.43
N ILE A 12 -15.56 -11.88 0.43
CA ILE A 12 -14.56 -12.17 -0.60
C ILE A 12 -14.24 -10.90 -1.40
N VAL A 13 -15.26 -10.16 -1.84
CA VAL A 13 -15.07 -8.90 -2.58
C VAL A 13 -14.29 -7.89 -1.74
N LEU A 14 -14.62 -7.76 -0.45
CA LEU A 14 -13.92 -6.86 0.46
C LEU A 14 -12.45 -7.24 0.64
N LEU A 15 -12.14 -8.53 0.81
CA LEU A 15 -10.77 -9.03 0.92
C LEU A 15 -9.96 -8.79 -0.35
N VAL A 16 -10.58 -8.97 -1.53
CA VAL A 16 -9.93 -8.70 -2.81
C VAL A 16 -9.60 -7.21 -2.94
N LEU A 17 -10.54 -6.32 -2.62
CA LEU A 17 -10.33 -4.87 -2.64
C LEU A 17 -9.19 -4.45 -1.69
N ILE A 18 -9.19 -4.98 -0.46
CA ILE A 18 -8.13 -4.75 0.52
C ILE A 18 -6.78 -5.25 0.00
N SER A 19 -6.72 -6.47 -0.52
CA SER A 19 -5.49 -7.05 -1.06
C SER A 19 -4.93 -6.21 -2.22
N LEU A 20 -5.81 -5.74 -3.11
CA LEU A 20 -5.43 -4.85 -4.19
C LEU A 20 -4.90 -3.52 -3.66
N PHE A 21 -5.57 -2.92 -2.68
CA PHE A 21 -5.14 -1.67 -2.06
C PHE A 21 -3.76 -1.81 -1.42
N PHE A 22 -3.52 -2.84 -0.61
CA PHE A 22 -2.19 -3.11 -0.04
C PHE A 22 -1.13 -3.40 -1.11
N ARG A 23 -1.53 -3.98 -2.24
CA ARG A 23 -0.62 -4.18 -3.37
C ARG A 23 -0.26 -2.88 -4.07
N PHE A 24 -1.15 -1.88 -4.11
CA PHE A 24 -0.96 -0.56 -4.74
C PHE A 24 -0.38 0.52 -3.82
N VAL A 25 -0.54 0.40 -2.51
CA VAL A 25 0.08 1.30 -1.53
C VAL A 25 1.33 0.63 -0.95
N PRO A 26 2.55 1.17 -1.15
CA PRO A 26 3.76 0.53 -0.65
C PRO A 26 3.94 0.82 0.85
N VAL A 27 3.02 0.27 1.67
CA VAL A 27 2.95 0.47 3.12
C VAL A 27 4.22 -0.03 3.80
N GLY A 28 4.77 -1.17 3.35
CA GLY A 28 6.02 -1.70 3.90
C GLY A 28 7.19 -0.71 3.82
N LEU A 29 7.39 -0.09 2.64
CA LEU A 29 8.43 0.91 2.42
C LEU A 29 8.17 2.20 3.22
N TRP A 30 6.90 2.60 3.33
CA TRP A 30 6.49 3.75 4.14
C TRP A 30 6.87 3.59 5.61
N ILE A 31 6.58 2.41 6.17
CA ILE A 31 6.91 2.09 7.56
C ILE A 31 8.42 2.14 7.75
N THR A 32 9.20 1.53 6.84
CA THR A 32 10.67 1.56 6.93
C THR A 32 11.21 3.00 6.89
N ALA A 33 10.70 3.83 5.97
CA ALA A 33 11.08 5.23 5.85
C ALA A 33 10.78 6.04 7.13
N TYR A 34 9.60 5.82 7.72
CA TYR A 34 9.19 6.50 8.95
C TYR A 34 10.13 6.21 10.12
N PHE A 35 10.49 4.94 10.32
CA PHE A 35 11.44 4.55 11.38
C PHE A 35 12.86 5.05 11.13
N SER A 36 13.26 5.20 9.86
CA SER A 36 14.53 5.80 9.48
C SER A 36 14.55 7.33 9.55
N GLY A 37 13.48 7.97 10.03
CA GLY A 37 13.38 9.44 10.15
C GLY A 37 13.08 10.16 8.82
N VAL A 38 12.86 9.41 7.74
CA VAL A 38 12.52 9.97 6.43
C VAL A 38 11.03 10.28 6.38
N LYS A 39 10.69 11.58 6.42
CA LYS A 39 9.30 12.07 6.37
C LYS A 39 8.71 11.95 4.97
N VAL A 40 8.25 10.75 4.59
CA VAL A 40 7.54 10.52 3.33
C VAL A 40 6.08 10.19 3.62
N GLY A 41 5.13 10.91 3.01
CA GLY A 41 3.70 10.61 3.13
C GLY A 41 3.27 9.42 2.26
N ILE A 42 2.25 8.68 2.69
CA ILE A 42 1.60 7.62 1.91
C ILE A 42 1.11 8.13 0.55
N GLY A 43 0.54 9.33 0.50
CA GLY A 43 0.12 9.96 -0.76
C GLY A 43 1.28 10.17 -1.75
N ASN A 44 2.49 10.45 -1.25
CA ASN A 44 3.67 10.65 -2.09
C ASN A 44 4.13 9.33 -2.71
N LEU A 45 4.11 8.25 -1.92
CA LEU A 45 4.42 6.90 -2.37
C LEU A 45 3.43 6.37 -3.42
N ILE A 46 2.14 6.66 -3.24
CA ILE A 46 1.10 6.36 -4.23
C ILE A 46 1.33 7.19 -5.50
N GLY A 47 1.63 8.48 -5.34
CA GLY A 47 1.95 9.39 -6.45
C GLY A 47 3.17 8.94 -7.27
N MET A 48 4.20 8.40 -6.60
CA MET A 48 5.36 7.79 -7.28
C MET A 48 4.92 6.61 -8.15
N ARG A 49 4.07 5.71 -7.63
CA ARG A 49 3.54 4.58 -8.42
C ARG A 49 2.66 5.02 -9.58
N LEU A 50 1.80 6.02 -9.38
CA LEU A 50 0.97 6.58 -10.45
C LEU A 50 1.82 7.20 -11.57
N ARG A 51 2.92 7.87 -11.19
CA ARG A 51 3.94 8.40 -12.12
C ARG A 51 4.88 7.33 -12.70
N ARG A 52 4.65 6.04 -12.43
CA ARG A 52 5.51 4.91 -12.83
C ARG A 52 6.95 4.97 -12.30
N VAL A 53 7.16 5.65 -11.18
CA VAL A 53 8.44 5.72 -10.48
C VAL A 53 8.49 4.62 -9.41
N VAL A 54 9.59 3.87 -9.35
CA VAL A 54 9.81 2.84 -8.33
C VAL A 54 10.18 3.51 -7.01
N PRO A 55 9.31 3.50 -5.98
CA PRO A 55 9.53 4.31 -4.76
C PRO A 55 10.78 3.90 -3.97
N LYS A 56 11.14 2.61 -4.03
CA LYS A 56 12.32 2.04 -3.37
C LYS A 56 13.63 2.70 -3.82
N MET A 57 13.71 3.11 -5.09
CA MET A 57 14.90 3.77 -5.64
C MET A 57 15.13 5.16 -5.04
N ILE A 58 14.08 5.83 -4.57
CA ILE A 58 14.16 7.16 -3.96
C ILE A 58 14.36 7.05 -2.46
N ILE A 59 13.60 6.17 -1.79
CA ILE A 59 13.61 6.08 -0.32
C ILE A 59 14.89 5.39 0.21
N ASN A 60 15.40 4.35 -0.45
CA ASN A 60 16.57 3.64 0.06
C ASN A 60 17.82 4.53 0.21
N PRO A 61 18.14 5.44 -0.72
CA PRO A 61 19.19 6.44 -0.52
C PRO A 61 18.91 7.38 0.65
N MET A 62 17.65 7.84 0.80
CA MET A 62 17.27 8.76 1.88
C MET A 62 17.37 8.13 3.28
N ILE A 63 17.24 6.81 3.38
CA ILE A 63 17.39 6.06 4.64
C ILE A 63 18.88 5.92 5.03
N LYS A 64 19.79 5.86 4.05
CA LYS A 64 21.21 5.58 4.25
C LYS A 64 22.10 6.82 4.36
N ALA A 65 21.57 7.98 4.00
CA ALA A 65 22.24 9.27 4.12
C ALA A 65 22.21 9.73 5.59
#